data_AF-A0A6L6WA36-F1
#
_entry.id   AF-A0A6L6WA36-F1
#
_cell.length_a   1.000
_cell.length_b   1.000
_cell.length_c   1.000
_cell.angle_alpha   90.00
_cell.angle_beta   90.00
_cell.angle_gamma   90.00
#
_symmetry.space_group_name_H-M   'P 1'
#
loop_
_entity.id
_entity.type
_entity.pdbx_description
1 polymer ?
#
loop_
_entity_poly.entity_id
_entity_poly.type
_entity_poly.pdbx_seq_one_letter_code
_entity_poly.pdbx_strand_id
1 'polypeptide(L)'
;MMNITESATTRSYVPYTSEMSANRYLNKSGDETWVAWAEAMVVAGFSSPSLFVLLGEIKPFNAFEMSALFDDIVEELGIPVVSSDTEAVETLAAAIAEQYVRGRTGLNVTQSLLVQFPWGLANIYRDEDLHLDLLDYIGEWELSPEEEDAEADRLIREFHQMHPMTKWRPFEWERPCG
;
A
#
# COMPACT_ATOMS: atom_id res chain seq x y z
N MET A 1 33.58 20.24 4.51
CA MET A 1 32.18 20.70 4.66
C MET A 1 31.31 19.47 4.52
N MET A 2 30.76 18.99 5.64
CA MET A 2 29.79 17.89 5.65
C MET A 2 28.43 18.47 5.24
N ASN A 3 27.83 17.93 4.18
CA ASN A 3 26.44 18.22 3.84
C ASN A 3 25.54 17.44 4.80
N ILE A 4 24.96 18.19 5.73
CA ILE A 4 23.84 17.75 6.55
C ILE A 4 22.59 17.97 5.70
N THR A 5 22.23 16.99 4.87
CA THR A 5 20.91 16.91 4.22
C THR A 5 20.43 15.46 4.07
N GLU A 6 20.75 14.61 5.05
CA GLU A 6 20.06 13.33 5.29
C GLU A 6 19.45 13.36 6.69
N SER A 7 18.56 14.30 6.95
CA SER A 7 17.77 14.27 8.20
C SER A 7 16.58 15.21 8.13
N ALA A 8 15.50 14.74 7.52
CA ALA A 8 14.10 14.97 7.91
C ALA A 8 13.19 14.40 6.81
N THR A 9 12.12 13.71 7.21
CA THR A 9 10.97 13.23 6.38
C THR A 9 11.11 11.96 5.53
N THR A 10 11.61 10.87 6.10
CA THR A 10 11.03 9.55 5.82
C THR A 10 10.87 8.80 7.13
N ARG A 11 9.70 8.96 7.77
CA ARG A 11 9.14 7.79 8.44
C ARG A 11 8.92 6.83 7.27
N SER A 12 9.79 5.82 7.13
CA SER A 12 9.73 4.89 6.00
C SER A 12 8.29 4.43 5.87
N TYR A 13 7.67 4.69 4.72
CA TYR A 13 6.35 4.17 4.43
C TYR A 13 6.39 2.65 4.67
N VAL A 14 5.49 2.15 5.52
CA VAL A 14 5.39 0.72 5.79
C VAL A 14 4.11 0.24 5.12
N PRO A 15 4.20 -0.59 4.07
CA PRO A 15 3.04 -1.04 3.35
C PRO A 15 2.13 -1.89 4.22
N TYR A 16 0.84 -1.86 3.91
CA TYR A 16 -0.15 -2.79 4.47
C TYR A 16 0.02 -4.19 3.89
N THR A 17 -0.40 -5.22 4.62
CA THR A 17 -0.38 -6.61 4.16
C THR A 17 -1.16 -6.75 2.85
N SER A 18 -2.30 -6.07 2.73
CA SER A 18 -3.06 -6.05 1.49
C SER A 18 -2.29 -5.46 0.29
N GLU A 19 -1.51 -4.40 0.53
CA GLU A 19 -0.66 -3.79 -0.49
C GLU A 19 0.48 -4.73 -0.89
N MET A 20 1.08 -5.41 0.08
CA MET A 20 2.10 -6.43 -0.15
C MET A 20 1.55 -7.56 -1.03
N SER A 21 0.35 -8.07 -0.71
CA SER A 21 -0.33 -9.11 -1.49
C SER A 21 -0.66 -8.67 -2.91
N ALA A 22 -1.15 -7.44 -3.09
CA ALA A 22 -1.46 -6.89 -4.42
C ALA A 22 -0.19 -6.67 -5.26
N ASN A 23 0.86 -6.10 -4.67
CA ASN A 23 2.15 -5.91 -5.35
C ASN A 23 2.80 -7.24 -5.73
N ARG A 24 2.72 -8.24 -4.84
CA ARG A 24 3.17 -9.62 -5.10
C ARG A 24 2.46 -10.22 -6.31
N TYR A 25 1.14 -10.05 -6.42
CA TYR A 25 0.35 -10.54 -7.54
C TYR A 25 0.76 -9.87 -8.87
N LEU A 26 0.99 -8.54 -8.84
CA LEU A 26 1.44 -7.75 -9.99
C LEU A 26 2.94 -7.93 -10.31
N ASN A 27 3.58 -8.98 -9.78
CA ASN A 27 4.99 -9.32 -9.97
C ASN A 27 5.98 -8.20 -9.60
N LYS A 28 5.63 -7.32 -8.66
CA LYS A 28 6.61 -6.44 -8.04
C LYS A 28 7.45 -7.24 -7.05
N SER A 29 8.76 -7.16 -7.20
CA SER A 29 9.73 -7.97 -6.46
C SER A 29 10.14 -7.34 -5.14
N GLY A 30 10.62 -8.17 -4.22
CA GLY A 30 11.02 -7.79 -2.87
C GLY A 30 12.10 -6.71 -2.80
N ASP A 31 11.87 -5.73 -1.93
CA ASP A 31 12.81 -4.66 -1.58
C ASP A 31 12.83 -4.43 -0.05
N GLU A 32 13.45 -3.35 0.41
CA GLU A 32 13.52 -3.05 1.85
C GLU A 32 12.17 -2.86 2.53
N THR A 33 11.10 -2.55 1.78
CA THR A 33 9.76 -2.36 2.34
C THR A 33 9.16 -3.68 2.84
N TRP A 34 9.59 -4.83 2.32
CA TRP A 34 9.14 -6.13 2.77
C TRP A 34 9.70 -6.49 4.14
N VAL A 35 10.96 -6.13 4.41
CA VAL A 35 11.56 -6.27 5.74
C VAL A 35 10.89 -5.32 6.73
N ALA A 36 10.62 -4.07 6.32
CA ALA A 36 9.89 -3.11 7.15
C ALA A 36 8.45 -3.58 7.46
N TRP A 37 7.76 -4.18 6.49
CA TRP A 37 6.46 -4.83 6.69
C TRP A 37 6.56 -6.01 7.66
N ALA A 38 7.57 -6.87 7.50
CA ALA A 38 7.79 -8.00 8.40
C ALA A 38 8.01 -7.55 9.84
N GLU A 39 8.79 -6.48 10.04
CA GLU A 39 8.99 -5.86 11.36
C GLU A 39 7.66 -5.38 11.95
N ALA A 40 6.86 -4.64 11.19
CA ALA A 40 5.57 -4.14 11.64
C ALA A 40 4.59 -5.27 11.99
N MET A 41 4.54 -6.34 11.20
CA MET A 41 3.73 -7.52 11.48
C MET A 41 4.15 -8.21 12.78
N VAL A 42 5.45 -8.39 13.01
CA VAL A 42 5.95 -8.99 14.26
C VAL A 42 5.62 -8.11 15.47
N VAL A 43 5.82 -6.79 15.36
CA VAL A 43 5.45 -5.83 16.43
C VAL A 43 3.95 -5.84 16.72
N ALA A 44 3.12 -6.06 15.69
CA ALA A 44 1.66 -6.19 15.82
C ALA A 44 1.21 -7.55 16.39
N GLY A 45 2.13 -8.46 16.69
CA GLY A 45 1.87 -9.76 17.31
C GLY A 45 1.53 -10.88 16.32
N PHE A 46 1.79 -10.70 15.02
CA PHE A 46 1.79 -11.81 14.08
C PHE A 46 3.06 -12.64 14.27
N SER A 47 2.96 -13.94 14.03
CA SER A 47 4.06 -14.87 14.24
C SER A 47 3.94 -16.05 13.30
N SER A 48 4.96 -16.26 12.47
CA SER A 48 5.13 -17.47 11.67
C SER A 48 6.63 -17.71 11.42
N PRO A 49 7.07 -18.96 11.16
CA PRO A 49 8.47 -19.24 10.86
C PRO A 49 9.01 -18.38 9.72
N SER A 50 8.27 -18.30 8.60
CA SER A 50 8.71 -17.60 7.41
C SER A 50 8.74 -16.07 7.60
N LEU A 51 7.87 -15.53 8.46
CA LEU A 51 7.87 -14.11 8.82
C LEU A 51 9.15 -13.71 9.57
N PHE A 52 9.63 -14.57 10.48
CA PHE A 52 10.89 -14.30 11.20
C PHE A 52 12.11 -14.44 10.30
N VAL A 53 12.07 -15.33 9.30
CA VAL A 53 13.12 -15.41 8.29
C VAL A 53 13.17 -14.12 7.47
N LEU A 54 12.02 -13.66 6.96
CA LEU A 54 11.94 -12.43 6.17
C LEU A 54 12.39 -11.20 6.96
N LEU A 55 12.06 -11.10 8.25
CA LEU A 55 12.55 -10.02 9.13
C LEU A 55 14.08 -10.01 9.26
N GLY A 56 14.72 -11.17 9.15
CA GLY A 56 16.17 -11.33 9.22
C GLY A 56 16.91 -11.08 7.92
N GLU A 57 16.21 -10.87 6.80
CA GLU A 57 16.81 -10.63 5.49
C GLU A 57 17.58 -9.30 5.47
N ILE A 58 18.77 -9.34 4.87
CA ILE A 58 19.65 -8.17 4.73
C ILE A 58 20.10 -8.02 3.29
N LYS A 59 20.40 -6.78 2.87
CA LYS A 59 20.87 -6.50 1.51
C LYS A 59 22.15 -7.31 1.18
N PRO A 60 22.31 -7.80 -0.07
CA PRO A 60 21.41 -7.64 -1.20
C PRO A 60 20.22 -8.60 -1.12
N PHE A 61 19.04 -8.09 -1.46
CA PHE A 61 17.81 -8.86 -1.46
C PHE A 61 17.67 -9.73 -2.71
N ASN A 62 17.34 -11.01 -2.52
CA ASN A 62 16.99 -11.92 -3.60
C ASN A 62 15.47 -11.91 -3.81
N ALA A 63 15.03 -11.32 -4.93
CA ALA A 63 13.63 -11.20 -5.29
C ALA A 63 12.84 -12.52 -5.29
N PHE A 64 13.47 -13.63 -5.71
CA PHE A 64 12.83 -14.93 -5.77
C PHE A 64 12.65 -15.53 -4.38
N GLU A 65 13.70 -15.47 -3.56
CA GLU A 65 13.67 -15.97 -2.18
C GLU A 65 12.67 -15.18 -1.34
N MET A 66 12.68 -13.85 -1.46
CA MET A 66 11.70 -13.00 -0.79
C MET A 66 10.27 -13.33 -1.20
N SER A 67 10.03 -13.49 -2.50
CA SER A 67 8.69 -13.84 -3.01
C SER A 67 8.22 -15.19 -2.47
N ALA A 68 9.10 -16.20 -2.42
CA ALA A 68 8.80 -17.49 -1.83
C ALA A 68 8.49 -17.38 -0.33
N LEU A 69 9.30 -16.61 0.42
CA LEU A 69 9.06 -16.36 1.84
C LEU A 69 7.70 -15.69 2.07
N PHE A 70 7.32 -14.73 1.23
CA PHE A 70 6.01 -14.09 1.33
C PHE A 70 4.87 -15.06 1.05
N ASP A 71 5.01 -15.93 0.04
CA ASP A 71 4.02 -16.95 -0.26
C ASP A 71 3.85 -17.92 0.92
N ASP A 72 4.95 -18.33 1.56
CA ASP A 72 4.94 -19.16 2.77
C ASP A 72 4.26 -18.43 3.95
N ILE A 73 4.54 -17.14 4.16
CA ILE A 73 3.89 -16.33 5.20
C ILE A 73 2.38 -16.23 4.95
N VAL A 74 1.96 -16.04 3.70
CA VAL A 74 0.54 -15.97 3.32
C VAL A 74 -0.18 -17.27 3.66
N GLU A 75 0.43 -18.42 3.37
CA GLU A 75 -0.12 -19.72 3.74
C GLU A 75 -0.16 -19.92 5.26
N GLU A 76 0.96 -19.69 5.95
CA GLU A 76 1.12 -19.92 7.39
C GLU A 76 0.16 -19.06 8.24
N LEU A 77 -0.05 -17.80 7.85
CA LEU A 77 -0.92 -16.85 8.56
C LEU A 77 -2.37 -16.88 8.06
N GLY A 78 -2.67 -17.63 7.00
CA GLY A 78 -3.99 -17.64 6.37
C GLY A 78 -4.39 -16.28 5.80
N ILE A 79 -3.42 -15.52 5.29
CA ILE A 79 -3.66 -14.21 4.67
C ILE A 79 -4.45 -14.44 3.38
N PRO A 80 -5.44 -13.60 3.05
CA PRO A 80 -6.17 -13.75 1.81
C PRO A 80 -5.29 -13.57 0.58
N VAL A 81 -5.60 -14.32 -0.47
CA VAL A 81 -4.89 -14.24 -1.76
C VAL A 81 -5.67 -13.32 -2.69
N VAL A 82 -4.93 -12.51 -3.47
CA VAL A 82 -5.44 -11.73 -4.60
C VAL A 82 -5.50 -12.62 -5.82
N SER A 83 -6.62 -12.60 -6.55
CA SER A 83 -6.93 -13.60 -7.58
C SER A 83 -7.01 -13.05 -9.00
N SER A 84 -7.06 -11.73 -9.17
CA SER A 84 -7.18 -11.07 -10.49
C SER A 84 -6.45 -9.73 -10.51
N ASP A 85 -6.10 -9.24 -11.71
CA ASP A 85 -5.51 -7.91 -11.90
C ASP A 85 -6.42 -6.81 -11.34
N THR A 86 -7.74 -6.91 -11.56
CA THR A 86 -8.74 -5.98 -11.00
C THR A 86 -8.72 -5.98 -9.47
N GLU A 87 -8.79 -7.16 -8.83
CA GLU A 87 -8.72 -7.27 -7.36
C GLU A 87 -7.40 -6.71 -6.83
N ALA A 88 -6.28 -6.89 -7.56
CA ALA A 88 -4.99 -6.38 -7.17
C ALA A 88 -4.96 -4.85 -7.13
N VAL A 89 -5.42 -4.20 -8.20
CA VAL A 89 -5.42 -2.73 -8.28
C VAL A 89 -6.39 -2.12 -7.29
N GLU A 90 -7.61 -2.65 -7.16
CA GLU A 90 -8.58 -2.18 -6.17
C GLU A 90 -8.06 -2.32 -4.73
N THR A 91 -7.49 -3.48 -4.40
CA THR A 91 -6.93 -3.75 -3.07
C THR A 91 -5.79 -2.77 -2.75
N LEU A 92 -4.95 -2.48 -3.74
CA LEU A 92 -3.81 -1.57 -3.59
C LEU A 92 -4.28 -0.13 -3.33
N ALA A 93 -5.23 0.35 -4.13
CA ALA A 93 -5.83 1.67 -3.96
C ALA A 93 -6.56 1.79 -2.61
N ALA A 94 -7.35 0.78 -2.24
CA ALA A 94 -8.10 0.76 -0.99
C ALA A 94 -7.18 0.73 0.24
N ALA A 95 -6.06 0.02 0.17
CA ALA A 95 -5.05 0.01 1.23
C ALA A 95 -4.44 1.40 1.48
N ILE A 96 -4.13 2.12 0.40
CA ILE A 96 -3.53 3.46 0.48
C ILE A 96 -4.55 4.50 0.94
N ALA A 97 -5.79 4.40 0.46
CA ALA A 97 -6.88 5.22 0.96
C ALA A 97 -7.12 4.99 2.46
N GLU A 98 -7.11 3.74 2.94
CA GLU A 98 -7.23 3.42 4.37
C GLU A 98 -6.07 4.03 5.18
N GLN A 99 -4.82 3.89 4.72
CA GLN A 99 -3.65 4.50 5.38
C GLN A 99 -3.78 6.03 5.48
N TYR A 100 -4.25 6.68 4.41
CA TYR A 100 -4.51 8.12 4.40
C TYR A 100 -5.61 8.52 5.40
N VAL A 101 -6.77 7.84 5.35
CA VAL A 101 -7.91 8.13 6.22
C VAL A 101 -7.56 7.93 7.70
N ARG A 102 -6.64 7.00 8.01
CA ARG A 102 -6.11 6.79 9.36
C ARG A 102 -4.95 7.71 9.75
N GLY A 103 -4.54 8.63 8.87
CA GLY A 103 -3.48 9.62 9.13
C GLY A 103 -2.07 9.01 9.16
N ARG A 104 -1.85 7.87 8.50
CA ARG A 104 -0.53 7.23 8.36
C ARG A 104 0.29 7.86 7.25
N THR A 105 -0.36 8.32 6.20
CA THR A 105 0.22 9.07 5.09
C THR A 105 -0.41 10.47 4.98
N GLY A 106 0.35 11.42 4.44
CA GLY A 106 -0.17 12.73 4.04
C GLY A 106 -0.66 12.72 2.59
N LEU A 107 -1.48 13.70 2.21
CA LEU A 107 -2.14 13.76 0.89
C LEU A 107 -1.15 13.62 -0.27
N ASN A 108 -0.03 14.36 -0.25
CA ASN A 108 0.99 14.31 -1.30
C ASN A 108 1.60 12.90 -1.48
N VAL A 109 1.82 12.18 -0.38
CA VAL A 109 2.36 10.81 -0.44
C VAL A 109 1.30 9.87 -1.02
N THR A 110 0.06 9.99 -0.56
CA THR A 110 -1.08 9.21 -1.05
C THR A 110 -1.29 9.40 -2.56
N GLN A 111 -1.35 10.64 -3.03
CA GLN A 111 -1.46 10.96 -4.47
C GLN A 111 -0.27 10.39 -5.26
N SER A 112 0.95 10.57 -4.75
CA SER A 112 2.16 10.06 -5.42
C SER A 112 2.14 8.54 -5.57
N LEU A 113 1.64 7.82 -4.56
CA LEU A 113 1.49 6.35 -4.62
C LEU A 113 0.38 5.96 -5.62
N LEU A 114 -0.79 6.60 -5.54
CA LEU A 114 -1.93 6.30 -6.41
C LEU A 114 -1.63 6.51 -7.90
N VAL A 115 -0.85 7.54 -8.25
CA VAL A 115 -0.45 7.87 -9.63
C VAL A 115 0.55 6.86 -10.21
N GLN A 116 1.32 6.17 -9.38
CA GLN A 116 2.31 5.18 -9.83
C GLN A 116 1.69 3.80 -10.14
N PHE A 117 0.39 3.64 -9.96
CA PHE A 117 -0.25 2.34 -10.13
C PHE A 117 -0.64 2.03 -11.56
N PRO A 118 -0.62 0.73 -11.90
CA PRO A 118 -0.90 0.30 -13.24
C PRO A 118 -2.41 0.17 -13.48
N TRP A 119 -3.17 1.26 -13.27
CA TRP A 119 -4.62 1.28 -13.44
C TRP A 119 -5.06 0.75 -14.82
N GLY A 120 -4.28 1.04 -15.87
CA GLY A 120 -4.51 0.53 -17.23
C GLY A 120 -4.14 -0.94 -17.49
N LEU A 121 -3.68 -1.72 -16.50
CA LEU A 121 -3.46 -3.17 -16.65
C LEU A 121 -4.74 -3.98 -16.45
N ALA A 122 -5.69 -3.48 -15.66
CA ALA A 122 -6.97 -4.11 -15.47
C ALA A 122 -8.03 -3.34 -16.26
N ASN A 123 -9.00 -4.02 -16.87
CA ASN A 123 -10.20 -3.38 -17.43
C ASN A 123 -11.09 -2.88 -16.28
N ILE A 124 -10.57 -2.00 -15.44
CA ILE A 124 -11.30 -1.34 -14.38
C ILE A 124 -12.24 -0.36 -15.07
N TYR A 125 -13.51 -0.38 -14.68
CA TYR A 125 -14.45 0.58 -15.22
C TYR A 125 -14.07 1.98 -14.73
N ARG A 126 -14.26 2.99 -15.59
CA ARG A 126 -13.80 4.36 -15.31
C ARG A 126 -14.37 4.92 -13.99
N ASP A 127 -15.59 4.54 -13.64
CA ASP A 127 -16.28 4.91 -12.39
C ASP A 127 -15.73 4.24 -11.13
N GLU A 128 -14.81 3.30 -11.27
CA GLU A 128 -14.10 2.60 -10.19
C GLU A 128 -12.60 2.99 -10.17
N ASP A 129 -12.16 3.87 -11.07
CA ASP A 129 -10.77 4.28 -11.24
C ASP A 129 -10.49 5.60 -10.52
N LEU A 130 -10.14 5.50 -9.24
CA LEU A 130 -9.74 6.64 -8.40
C LEU A 130 -8.61 7.48 -9.02
N HIS A 131 -7.76 6.89 -9.86
CA HIS A 131 -6.67 7.61 -10.50
C HIS A 131 -7.14 8.44 -11.69
N LEU A 132 -8.06 7.93 -12.51
CA LEU A 132 -8.70 8.74 -13.54
C LEU A 132 -9.51 9.88 -12.93
N ASP A 133 -10.23 9.63 -11.83
CA ASP A 133 -10.91 10.70 -11.09
C ASP A 133 -9.90 11.76 -10.64
N LEU A 134 -8.82 11.37 -9.96
CA LEU A 134 -7.78 12.31 -9.51
C LEU A 134 -7.10 13.08 -10.67
N LEU A 135 -6.89 12.44 -11.83
CA LEU A 135 -6.26 13.07 -13.00
C LEU A 135 -7.20 14.02 -13.74
N ASP A 136 -8.49 13.68 -13.88
CA ASP A 136 -9.49 14.51 -14.57
C ASP A 136 -9.63 15.88 -13.86
N TYR A 137 -9.57 15.92 -12.52
CA TYR A 137 -9.65 17.18 -11.78
C TYR A 137 -8.42 18.07 -11.94
N ILE A 138 -7.22 17.49 -12.03
CA ILE A 138 -5.97 18.26 -12.24
C ILE A 138 -5.91 18.83 -13.67
N GLY A 139 -6.65 18.24 -14.63
CA GLY A 139 -6.59 18.60 -16.04
C GLY A 139 -7.73 19.49 -16.56
N GLU A 140 -8.95 19.36 -16.02
CA GLU A 140 -10.15 19.96 -16.63
C GLU A 140 -10.69 21.21 -15.94
N TRP A 141 -10.33 21.46 -14.68
CA TRP A 141 -10.87 22.57 -13.89
C TRP A 141 -9.74 23.52 -13.48
N GLU A 142 -9.89 24.83 -13.74
CA GLU A 142 -8.93 25.87 -13.30
C GLU A 142 -9.02 26.11 -11.77
N LEU A 143 -8.73 25.06 -10.98
CA LEU A 143 -8.76 25.10 -9.53
C LEU A 143 -7.48 25.76 -8.97
N SER A 144 -7.61 26.35 -7.79
CA SER A 144 -6.45 26.70 -6.96
C SER A 144 -5.84 25.46 -6.31
N PRO A 145 -4.56 25.49 -5.90
CA PRO A 145 -3.93 24.36 -5.20
C PRO A 145 -4.70 23.89 -3.96
N GLU A 146 -5.29 24.81 -3.20
CA GLU A 146 -6.10 24.47 -2.03
C GLU A 146 -7.41 23.75 -2.40
N GLU A 147 -8.01 24.08 -3.54
CA GLU A 147 -9.21 23.42 -4.05
C GLU A 147 -8.88 22.02 -4.62
N GLU A 148 -7.73 21.87 -5.31
CA GLU A 148 -7.22 20.57 -5.75
C GLU A 148 -6.99 19.63 -4.56
N ASP A 149 -6.35 20.12 -3.49
CA ASP A 149 -6.08 19.33 -2.29
C ASP A 149 -7.38 18.93 -1.57
N ALA A 150 -8.35 19.85 -1.46
CA ALA A 150 -9.63 19.58 -0.84
C ALA A 150 -10.44 18.53 -1.62
N GLU A 151 -10.42 18.59 -2.95
CA GLU A 151 -11.12 17.64 -3.81
C GLU A 151 -10.44 16.26 -3.80
N ALA A 152 -9.12 16.22 -3.79
CA ALA A 152 -8.38 14.97 -3.64
C ALA A 152 -8.67 14.29 -2.30
N ASP A 153 -8.71 15.03 -1.17
CA ASP A 153 -9.13 14.48 0.13
C ASP A 153 -10.55 13.90 0.05
N ARG A 154 -11.49 14.63 -0.57
CA ARG A 154 -12.88 14.20 -0.75
C ARG A 154 -12.97 12.87 -1.51
N LEU A 155 -12.32 12.78 -2.67
CA LEU A 155 -12.34 11.60 -3.52
C LEU A 155 -11.71 10.37 -2.84
N ILE A 156 -10.56 10.55 -2.19
CA ILE A 156 -9.90 9.45 -1.47
C ILE A 156 -10.80 8.92 -0.33
N ARG A 157 -11.48 9.81 0.40
CA ARG A 157 -12.43 9.41 1.46
C ARG A 157 -13.67 8.74 0.91
N GLU A 158 -14.20 9.20 -0.22
CA GLU A 158 -15.35 8.59 -0.88
C GLU A 158 -15.01 7.18 -1.38
N PHE A 159 -13.87 7.03 -2.06
CA PHE A 159 -13.36 5.73 -2.49
C PHE A 159 -13.16 4.77 -1.31
N HIS A 160 -12.55 5.25 -0.21
CA HIS A 160 -12.38 4.45 1.01
C HIS A 160 -13.71 3.90 1.57
N GLN A 161 -14.80 4.67 1.48
CA GLN A 161 -16.12 4.23 1.92
C GLN A 161 -16.73 3.16 1.02
N MET A 162 -16.49 3.26 -0.30
CA MET A 162 -16.98 2.29 -1.29
C MET A 162 -16.17 0.99 -1.29
N HIS A 163 -14.88 1.06 -0.95
CA HIS A 163 -13.95 -0.07 -0.95
C HIS A 163 -13.41 -0.37 0.47
N PRO A 164 -14.26 -0.81 1.42
CA PRO A 164 -13.82 -1.03 2.79
C PRO A 164 -12.87 -2.23 2.90
N MET A 165 -11.76 -2.05 3.60
CA MET A 165 -10.71 -3.07 3.81
C MET A 165 -11.10 -4.18 4.80
N THR A 166 -12.37 -4.56 4.87
CA THR A 166 -12.93 -5.47 5.90
C THR A 166 -12.27 -6.86 5.87
N LYS A 167 -12.03 -7.41 4.67
CA LYS A 167 -11.35 -8.71 4.46
C LYS A 167 -9.91 -8.70 4.97
N TRP A 168 -9.23 -7.57 4.82
CA TRP A 168 -7.79 -7.41 5.08
C TRP A 168 -7.48 -6.93 6.49
N ARG A 169 -8.38 -6.16 7.11
CA ARG A 169 -8.22 -5.55 8.44
C ARG A 169 -7.67 -6.50 9.54
N PRO A 170 -8.06 -7.78 9.63
CA PRO A 170 -7.48 -8.70 10.63
C PRO A 170 -6.00 -9.02 10.43
N PHE A 171 -5.49 -8.82 9.22
CA PHE A 171 -4.14 -9.14 8.75
C PHE A 171 -3.25 -7.90 8.61
N GLU A 172 -3.79 -6.71 8.85
CA GLU A 172 -3.00 -5.49 8.89
C GLU A 172 -2.23 -5.37 10.20
N TRP A 173 -1.00 -4.87 10.12
CA TRP A 173 -0.16 -4.62 11.30
C TRP A 173 -0.77 -3.54 12.21
N GLU A 174 -1.69 -2.73 11.70
CA GLU A 174 -2.46 -1.79 12.51
C GLU A 174 -3.70 -2.45 13.12
N ARG A 175 -3.48 -3.31 14.12
CA ARG A 175 -4.55 -3.80 14.98
C ARG A 175 -5.01 -2.68 15.92
N PRO A 176 -6.31 -2.50 16.17
CA PRO A 176 -6.75 -1.74 17.33
C PRO A 176 -6.08 -2.36 18.55
N CYS A 177 -5.38 -1.56 19.36
CA CYS A 177 -5.04 -1.99 20.70
C CYS A 177 -6.36 -2.43 21.36
N GLY A 178 -6.43 -3.71 21.75
CA GLY A 178 -7.58 -4.24 22.48
C GLY A 178 -7.84 -3.49 23.78
#